data_AF-A0A0F7EH46-F1
#
_entry.id   AF-A0A0F7EH46-F1
#
_cell.length_a   1.000
_cell.length_b   1.000
_cell.length_c   1.000
_cell.angle_alpha   90.00
_cell.angle_beta   90.00
_cell.angle_gamma   90.00
#
_symmetry.space_group_name_H-M   'P 1'
#
loop_
_entity.id
_entity.type
_entity.pdbx_description
1 polymer ?
#
loop_
_entity_poly.entity_id
_entity_poly.type
_entity_poly.pdbx_seq_one_letter_code
_entity_poly.pdbx_strand_id
1 'polypeptide(L)'
;MVTLDSTISFLIYITAVSSAAAGVTEIAKSAIPFLTYDYVPENDSCEAHCEACKKQQLKKLFNLVFSVVAAGCIFAELGLDPAQILMGADTAYVADAWGARIWTWGIVAVFGSPFFHAILKILQGYQQTVSNNLPPKPKQKISGK
;
A
#
# COMPACT_ATOMS: atom_id res chain seq x y z
N MET A 1 17.28 6.64 13.66
CA MET A 1 18.07 6.92 12.43
C MET A 1 17.45 6.08 11.32
N VAL A 2 17.15 6.66 10.15
CA VAL A 2 16.55 5.89 9.05
C VAL A 2 17.61 4.95 8.47
N THR A 3 17.34 3.65 8.45
CA THR A 3 18.20 2.62 7.88
C THR A 3 17.54 1.96 6.67
N LEU A 4 18.30 1.18 5.90
CA LEU A 4 17.73 0.41 4.80
C LEU A 4 16.65 -0.56 5.29
N ASP A 5 16.90 -1.23 6.42
CA ASP A 5 15.96 -2.18 7.02
C ASP A 5 14.69 -1.49 7.53
N SER A 6 14.81 -0.30 8.15
CA SER A 6 13.65 0.46 8.62
C SER A 6 12.83 1.00 7.45
N THR A 7 13.49 1.41 6.37
CA THR A 7 12.85 1.85 5.13
C THR A 7 12.09 0.71 4.45
N ILE A 8 12.72 -0.46 4.32
CA ILE A 8 12.07 -1.66 3.75
C ILE A 8 10.87 -2.06 4.60
N SER A 9 11.03 -2.09 5.93
CA SER A 9 9.95 -2.43 6.87
C SER A 9 8.76 -1.46 6.75
N PHE A 10 9.04 -0.16 6.67
CA PHE A 10 8.03 0.87 6.42
C PHE A 10 7.28 0.63 5.10
N LEU A 11 8.01 0.43 4.00
CA LEU A 11 7.42 0.24 2.67
C LEU A 11 6.57 -1.04 2.61
N ILE A 12 7.04 -2.14 3.21
CA ILE A 12 6.28 -3.39 3.30
C ILE A 12 5.01 -3.17 4.10
N TYR A 13 5.10 -2.51 5.25
CA TYR A 13 3.95 -2.28 6.13
C TYR A 13 2.85 -1.47 5.42
N ILE A 14 3.20 -0.36 4.79
CA ILE A 14 2.24 0.46 4.03
C ILE A 14 1.63 -0.34 2.88
N THR A 15 2.44 -1.11 2.15
CA THR A 15 1.96 -1.92 1.01
C THR A 15 1.01 -3.03 1.49
N ALA A 16 1.30 -3.66 2.62
CA ALA A 16 0.46 -4.69 3.22
C ALA A 16 -0.91 -4.14 3.63
N VAL A 17 -0.94 -2.98 4.31
CA VAL A 17 -2.20 -2.33 4.69
C VAL A 17 -2.99 -1.90 3.45
N SER A 18 -2.34 -1.37 2.42
CA SER A 18 -3.00 -1.05 1.14
C SER A 18 -3.61 -2.29 0.49
N SER A 19 -2.93 -3.43 0.54
CA SER A 19 -3.41 -4.69 -0.04
C SER A 19 -4.59 -5.26 0.74
N ALA A 20 -4.53 -5.19 2.07
CA ALA A 20 -5.65 -5.57 2.94
C ALA A 20 -6.88 -4.68 2.71
N ALA A 21 -6.68 -3.36 2.60
CA ALA A 21 -7.75 -2.41 2.29
C ALA A 21 -8.41 -2.70 0.93
N ALA A 22 -7.63 -3.07 -0.09
CA ALA A 22 -8.18 -3.50 -1.37
C ALA A 22 -9.05 -4.76 -1.23
N GLY A 23 -8.62 -5.73 -0.43
CA GLY A 23 -9.42 -6.92 -0.12
C GLY A 23 -10.75 -6.59 0.57
N VAL A 24 -10.75 -5.66 1.53
CA VAL A 24 -11.99 -5.17 2.18
C VAL A 24 -12.90 -4.48 1.16
N THR A 25 -12.34 -3.66 0.27
CA THR A 25 -13.12 -3.00 -0.77
C THR A 25 -13.76 -4.01 -1.73
N GLU A 26 -13.07 -5.09 -2.12
CA GLU A 26 -13.67 -6.15 -2.93
C GLU A 26 -14.84 -6.86 -2.22
N ILE A 27 -14.72 -7.09 -0.91
CA ILE A 27 -15.83 -7.63 -0.12
C ILE A 27 -16.99 -6.62 -0.09
N ALA A 28 -16.72 -5.34 0.10
CA ALA A 28 -17.76 -4.30 0.12
C ALA A 28 -18.53 -4.22 -1.22
N LYS A 29 -17.87 -4.49 -2.36
CA LYS A 29 -18.53 -4.57 -3.67
C LYS A 29 -19.58 -5.68 -3.73
N SER A 30 -19.38 -6.80 -3.01
CA SER A 30 -20.40 -7.87 -2.95
C SER A 30 -21.69 -7.41 -2.24
N ALA A 31 -21.58 -6.44 -1.33
CA ALA A 31 -22.72 -5.89 -0.60
C ALA A 31 -23.36 -4.68 -1.30
N ILE A 32 -22.62 -3.97 -2.17
CA ILE A 32 -23.08 -2.75 -2.86
C ILE A 32 -23.07 -2.97 -4.38
N PRO A 33 -24.20 -3.38 -4.99
CA PRO A 33 -24.29 -3.70 -6.42
C PRO A 33 -23.85 -2.56 -7.35
N PHE A 34 -24.06 -1.30 -6.95
CA PHE A 34 -23.59 -0.13 -7.70
C PHE A 34 -22.08 -0.17 -7.99
N LEU A 35 -21.28 -0.77 -7.12
CA LEU A 35 -19.83 -0.84 -7.29
C LEU A 35 -19.37 -2.00 -8.18
N THR A 36 -20.25 -2.94 -8.53
CA THR A 36 -19.94 -4.10 -9.39
C THR A 36 -20.35 -3.89 -10.84
N TYR A 37 -21.42 -3.14 -11.12
CA TYR A 37 -21.88 -2.92 -12.49
C TYR A 37 -20.85 -2.22 -13.37
N ASP A 38 -20.73 -2.70 -14.61
CA ASP A 38 -20.01 -1.99 -15.66
C ASP A 38 -20.97 -1.05 -16.37
N TYR A 39 -20.67 0.25 -16.28
CA TYR A 39 -21.46 1.30 -16.89
C TYR A 39 -21.05 1.45 -18.35
N VAL A 40 -21.85 0.86 -19.23
CA VAL A 40 -21.70 0.96 -20.69
C VAL A 40 -22.74 1.95 -21.21
N PRO A 41 -22.42 2.79 -22.22
CA PRO A 41 -23.41 3.65 -22.86
C PRO A 41 -24.56 2.83 -23.45
N GLU A 42 -25.80 3.29 -23.24
CA GLU A 42 -27.01 2.62 -23.74
C GLU A 42 -27.15 2.72 -25.26
N ASN A 43 -26.60 3.77 -25.86
CA ASN A 43 -26.59 4.03 -27.29
C ASN A 43 -25.36 4.84 -27.70
N ASP A 44 -25.08 4.94 -29.00
CA ASP A 44 -23.92 5.66 -29.52
C ASP A 44 -24.15 7.18 -29.61
N SER A 45 -24.81 7.75 -28.60
CA SER A 45 -25.02 9.18 -28.46
C SER A 45 -23.98 9.79 -27.52
N CYS A 46 -23.56 11.02 -27.78
CA CYS A 46 -22.61 11.73 -26.93
C CYS A 46 -23.11 11.85 -25.47
N GLU A 47 -24.43 12.00 -25.29
CA GLU A 47 -25.06 12.11 -23.97
C GLU A 47 -24.96 10.81 -23.18
N ALA A 48 -25.23 9.65 -23.79
CA ALA A 48 -25.12 8.35 -23.13
C ALA A 48 -23.66 8.01 -22.78
N HIS A 49 -22.70 8.35 -23.65
CA HIS A 49 -21.27 8.23 -23.35
C HIS A 49 -20.86 9.12 -22.17
N CYS A 50 -21.37 10.35 -22.10
CA CYS A 50 -21.08 11.26 -20.98
C CYS A 50 -21.67 10.74 -19.66
N GLU A 51 -22.89 10.23 -19.67
CA GLU A 51 -23.54 9.69 -18.48
C GLU A 51 -22.86 8.41 -17.97
N ALA A 52 -22.50 7.49 -18.87
CA ALA A 52 -21.74 6.29 -18.53
C ALA A 52 -20.38 6.65 -17.92
N CYS A 53 -19.68 7.63 -18.49
CA CYS A 53 -18.42 8.14 -17.96
C CYS A 53 -18.58 8.72 -16.55
N LYS A 54 -19.61 9.53 -16.30
CA LYS A 54 -19.92 10.08 -14.96
C LYS A 54 -20.16 8.97 -13.94
N LYS A 55 -20.99 7.98 -14.27
CA LYS A 55 -21.27 6.82 -13.39
C LYS A 55 -20.00 6.02 -13.12
N GLN A 56 -19.14 5.83 -14.12
CA GLN A 56 -17.88 5.11 -13.95
C GLN A 56 -16.86 5.88 -13.11
N GLN A 57 -16.76 7.20 -13.25
CA GLN A 57 -15.94 8.04 -12.38
C GLN A 57 -16.46 8.03 -10.93
N LEU A 58 -17.78 8.07 -10.75
CA LEU A 58 -18.41 7.99 -9.43
C LEU A 58 -18.12 6.63 -8.77
N LYS A 59 -18.24 5.51 -9.51
CA LYS A 59 -17.83 4.17 -9.06
C LYS A 59 -16.36 4.14 -8.61
N LYS A 60 -15.45 4.73 -9.39
CA LYS A 60 -14.02 4.83 -9.03
C LYS A 60 -13.82 5.63 -7.75
N LEU A 61 -14.51 6.77 -7.61
CA LEU A 61 -14.42 7.61 -6.42
C LEU A 61 -14.89 6.86 -5.17
N PHE A 62 -16.04 6.19 -5.22
CA PHE A 62 -16.53 5.42 -4.08
C PHE A 62 -15.58 4.28 -3.70
N ASN A 63 -15.09 3.51 -4.68
CA ASN A 63 -14.09 2.46 -4.40
C ASN A 63 -12.82 3.03 -3.73
N LEU A 64 -12.39 4.21 -4.14
CA LEU A 64 -11.25 4.90 -3.54
C LEU A 64 -11.56 5.32 -2.09
N VAL A 65 -12.73 5.91 -1.85
CA VAL A 65 -13.17 6.32 -0.50
C VAL A 65 -13.25 5.11 0.43
N PHE A 66 -13.87 4.02 -0.01
CA PHE A 66 -13.93 2.78 0.77
C PHE A 66 -12.55 2.23 1.08
N SER A 67 -11.62 2.28 0.12
CA SER A 67 -10.24 1.82 0.34
C SER A 67 -9.51 2.69 1.36
N VAL A 68 -9.67 4.02 1.31
CA VAL A 68 -9.05 4.94 2.28
C VAL A 68 -9.62 4.74 3.68
N VAL A 69 -10.94 4.60 3.80
CA VAL A 69 -11.60 4.33 5.09
C VAL A 69 -11.16 2.97 5.64
N ALA A 70 -11.13 1.92 4.80
CA ALA A 70 -10.67 0.60 5.22
C ALA A 70 -9.21 0.63 5.69
N ALA A 71 -8.32 1.28 4.93
CA ALA A 71 -6.93 1.44 5.34
C ALA A 71 -6.80 2.23 6.66
N GLY A 72 -7.57 3.31 6.81
CA GLY A 72 -7.62 4.11 8.05
C GLY A 72 -8.06 3.28 9.25
N CYS A 73 -9.13 2.50 9.12
CA CYS A 73 -9.59 1.57 10.16
C CYS A 73 -8.53 0.52 10.49
N ILE A 74 -7.86 -0.07 9.48
CA ILE A 74 -6.79 -1.05 9.73
C ILE A 74 -5.64 -0.43 10.53
N PHE A 75 -5.20 0.78 10.18
CA PHE A 75 -4.16 1.44 10.96
C PHE A 75 -4.63 1.77 12.38
N ALA A 76 -5.88 2.19 12.55
CA ALA A 76 -6.45 2.50 13.87
C ALA A 76 -6.60 1.25 14.76
N GLU A 77 -6.96 0.11 14.18
CA GLU A 77 -7.04 -1.17 14.91
C GLU A 77 -5.65 -1.72 15.28
N LEU A 78 -4.67 -1.55 14.39
CA LEU A 78 -3.29 -1.97 14.68
C LEU A 78 -2.59 -1.04 15.68
N GLY A 79 -2.97 0.24 15.71
CA GLY A 79 -2.37 1.24 16.59
C GLY A 79 -0.89 1.51 16.35
N LEU A 80 -0.40 1.22 15.14
CA LEU A 80 1.00 1.40 14.75
C LEU A 80 1.17 2.66 13.90
N ASP A 81 2.21 3.44 14.18
CA ASP A 81 2.61 4.60 13.37
C ASP A 81 3.72 4.22 12.38
N PRO A 82 3.44 4.22 11.07
CA PRO A 82 4.45 4.01 10.04
C PRO A 82 5.67 4.94 10.17
N ALA A 83 5.50 6.19 10.64
CA ALA A 83 6.64 7.08 10.84
C ALA A 83 7.60 6.55 11.91
N GLN A 84 7.09 5.94 12.98
CA GLN A 84 7.93 5.39 14.04
C GLN A 84 8.71 4.15 13.56
N ILE A 85 8.08 3.34 12.69
CA ILE A 85 8.76 2.23 11.98
C ILE A 85 9.91 2.79 11.13
N LEU A 86 9.64 3.84 10.35
CA LEU A 86 10.65 4.45 9.47
C LEU A 86 11.83 5.06 10.27
N MET A 87 11.53 5.75 11.38
CA MET A 87 12.54 6.37 12.24
C MET A 87 13.38 5.35 13.03
N GLY A 88 12.94 4.10 13.09
CA GLY A 88 13.57 3.03 13.88
C GLY A 88 13.41 3.26 15.38
N ALA A 89 12.24 3.70 15.82
CA ALA A 89 11.94 3.88 17.24
C ALA A 89 11.77 2.52 17.95
N ASP A 90 12.05 2.47 19.26
CA ASP A 90 11.93 1.24 20.07
C ASP A 90 10.50 0.70 20.11
N THR A 91 9.51 1.57 19.98
CA THR A 91 8.09 1.21 19.86
C THR A 91 7.48 1.94 18.69
N ALA A 92 6.61 1.28 17.93
CA ALA A 92 5.79 1.92 16.91
C ALA A 92 4.33 2.15 17.35
N TYR A 93 3.99 1.77 18.60
CA TYR A 93 2.63 1.88 19.14
C TYR A 93 2.28 3.30 19.52
N VAL A 94 1.02 3.67 19.27
CA VAL A 94 0.49 4.99 19.57
C VAL A 94 -0.62 4.91 20.61
N ALA A 95 -0.62 5.85 21.56
CA ALA A 95 -1.65 5.94 22.58
C ALA A 95 -3.03 6.34 22.02
N ASP A 96 -3.06 7.20 20.99
CA ASP A 96 -4.27 7.59 20.28
C ASP A 96 -4.26 7.00 18.86
N ALA A 97 -4.73 5.76 18.74
CA ALA A 97 -4.76 5.02 17.48
C ALA A 97 -5.86 5.52 16.53
N TRP A 98 -6.90 6.19 17.04
CA TRP A 98 -7.99 6.75 16.24
C TRP A 98 -7.78 8.22 15.89
N GLY A 99 -6.66 8.80 16.32
CA GLY A 99 -6.30 10.19 16.04
C GLY A 99 -6.04 10.46 14.56
N ALA A 100 -6.20 11.73 14.17
CA ALA A 100 -6.04 12.17 12.78
C ALA A 100 -4.69 11.77 12.16
N ARG A 101 -3.63 11.68 12.96
CA ARG A 101 -2.29 11.25 12.52
C ARG A 101 -2.31 9.85 11.91
N ILE A 102 -2.94 8.89 12.59
CA ILE A 102 -3.03 7.51 12.10
C ILE A 102 -3.91 7.43 10.85
N TRP A 103 -5.02 8.18 10.83
CA TRP A 103 -5.91 8.24 9.67
C TRP A 103 -5.24 8.78 8.40
N THR A 104 -4.33 9.74 8.51
CA THR A 104 -3.58 10.25 7.34
C THR A 104 -2.76 9.16 6.65
N TRP A 105 -2.30 8.15 7.38
CA TRP A 105 -1.60 7.01 6.80
C TRP A 105 -2.50 6.14 5.92
N GLY A 106 -3.81 6.12 6.16
CA GLY A 106 -4.78 5.46 5.26
C GLY A 106 -4.76 6.06 3.86
N ILE A 107 -4.68 7.40 3.76
CA ILE A 107 -4.53 8.11 2.48
C ILE A 107 -3.19 7.77 1.85
N VAL A 108 -2.09 7.89 2.61
CA VAL A 108 -0.74 7.60 2.11
C VAL A 108 -0.63 6.15 1.62
N ALA A 109 -1.27 5.19 2.29
CA ALA A 109 -1.25 3.80 1.87
C ALA A 109 -1.97 3.59 0.53
N VAL A 110 -3.17 4.15 0.36
CA VAL A 110 -3.95 3.95 -0.86
C VAL A 110 -3.32 4.66 -2.07
N PHE A 111 -2.86 5.89 -1.91
CA PHE A 111 -2.27 6.67 -3.02
C PHE A 111 -0.79 6.41 -3.24
N GLY A 112 -0.03 6.12 -2.18
CA GLY A 112 1.42 5.89 -2.24
C GLY A 112 1.80 4.45 -2.59
N SER A 113 0.89 3.50 -2.43
CA SER A 113 1.13 2.07 -2.69
C SER A 113 1.81 1.77 -4.05
N PRO A 114 1.35 2.32 -5.20
CA PRO A 114 2.01 2.07 -6.49
C PRO A 114 3.47 2.53 -6.52
N PHE A 115 3.75 3.68 -5.90
CA PHE A 115 5.09 4.24 -5.80
C PHE A 115 5.97 3.41 -4.86
N PHE A 116 5.47 3.03 -3.69
CA PHE A 116 6.19 2.19 -2.73
C PHE A 116 6.51 0.81 -3.30
N HIS A 117 5.58 0.21 -4.05
CA HIS A 117 5.81 -1.05 -4.75
C HIS A 117 6.92 -0.94 -5.80
N ALA A 118 6.96 0.17 -6.54
CA ALA A 118 8.04 0.42 -7.51
C ALA A 118 9.40 0.56 -6.82
N ILE A 119 9.48 1.29 -5.69
CA ILE A 119 10.71 1.41 -4.89
C ILE A 119 11.16 0.05 -4.38
N LEU A 120 10.26 -0.77 -3.83
CA LEU A 120 10.60 -2.11 -3.33
C LEU A 120 11.20 -2.99 -4.43
N LYS A 121 10.65 -2.93 -5.65
CA LYS A 121 11.22 -3.65 -6.82
C LYS A 121 12.63 -3.16 -7.17
N ILE A 122 12.88 -1.85 -7.13
CA ILE A 122 14.21 -1.29 -7.40
C ILE A 122 15.21 -1.77 -6.33
N LEU A 123 14.83 -1.73 -5.05
CA LEU A 123 15.68 -2.18 -3.95
C LEU A 123 15.99 -3.68 -4.02
N GLN A 124 14.99 -4.51 -4.36
CA GLN A 124 15.18 -5.94 -4.59
C GLN A 124 16.13 -6.21 -5.76
N GLY A 125 15.97 -5.49 -6.88
CA GLY A 125 16.87 -5.58 -8.02
C GLY A 125 18.30 -5.22 -7.65
N TYR A 126 18.50 -4.14 -6.89
CA TYR A 126 19.81 -3.73 -6.41
C TYR A 126 20.47 -4.78 -5.50
N GLN A 127 19.72 -5.36 -4.55
CA GLN A 127 20.21 -6.45 -3.71
C GLN A 127 20.65 -7.67 -4.53
N GLN A 128 19.88 -8.06 -5.55
CA GLN A 128 20.24 -9.17 -6.43
C GLN A 128 21.52 -8.88 -7.23
N THR A 129 21.66 -7.66 -7.76
CA THR A 129 22.89 -7.25 -8.47
C THR A 129 24.11 -7.28 -7.56
N VAL A 130 24.00 -6.81 -6.32
CA VAL A 130 25.11 -6.86 -5.35
C VAL A 130 25.42 -8.31 -4.97
N SER A 131 24.41 -9.13 -4.69
CA SER A 131 24.59 -10.55 -4.34
C SER A 131 25.27 -11.34 -5.47
N ASN A 132 24.96 -11.04 -6.73
CA ASN A 132 25.55 -11.72 -7.88
C ASN A 132 26.98 -11.26 -8.19
N ASN A 133 27.34 -10.05 -7.78
CA ASN A 133 28.69 -9.48 -7.96
C ASN A 133 29.60 -9.68 -6.75
N LEU A 134 29.10 -10.22 -5.64
CA LEU A 134 29.92 -10.59 -4.50
C LEU A 134 30.67 -11.90 -4.81
N PRO A 135 31.99 -11.96 -4.55
CA PRO A 135 32.73 -13.20 -4.73
C PRO A 135 32.10 -14.29 -3.84
N PRO A 136 32.01 -15.54 -4.34
CA PRO A 136 31.39 -16.62 -3.59
C PRO A 136 32.06 -16.75 -2.21
N LYS A 137 31.25 -16.99 -1.16
CA LYS A 137 31.74 -17.17 0.21
C LYS A 137 32.94 -18.14 0.19
N PRO A 138 34.08 -17.79 0.79
CA PRO A 138 35.26 -18.64 0.77
C PRO A 138 34.91 -19.98 1.42
N LYS A 139 35.03 -21.06 0.64
CA LYS A 139 34.68 -22.43 1.05
C LYS A 139 35.66 -23.02 2.07
N GLN A 140 36.80 -22.38 2.28
CA GLN A 140 37.82 -22.82 3.22
C GLN A 140 38.31 -21.64 4.05
N LYS A 141 38.29 -21.81 5.38
CA LYS A 141 39.09 -20.99 6.29
C LYS A 141 40.55 -21.29 6.00
N ILE A 142 41.29 -20.31 5.50
CA ILE A 142 42.75 -20.39 5.46
C ILE A 142 43.22 -20.33 6.91
N SER A 143 43.60 -21.48 7.47
CA SER A 143 44.34 -21.53 8.73
C SER A 143 45.78 -21.15 8.39
N GLY A 144 46.21 -19.97 8.81
CA GLY A 144 47.62 -19.60 8.75
C GLY A 144 48.44 -20.55 9.62
N LYS A 145 49.40 -21.22 9.00
CA LYS A 145 50.62 -21.73 9.64
C LYS A 145 51.79 -20.97 9.04
#